data_AF-A0A3S5IQM8-F1
#
_entry.id   AF-A0A3S5IQM8-F1
#
_cell.length_a   1.000
_cell.length_b   1.000
_cell.length_c   1.000
_cell.angle_alpha   90.00
_cell.angle_beta   90.00
_cell.angle_gamma   90.00
#
_symmetry.space_group_name_H-M   'P 1'
#
loop_
_entity.id
_entity.type
_entity.pdbx_description
1 polymer ?
#
loop_
_entity_poly.entity_id
_entity_poly.type
_entity_poly.pdbx_seq_one_letter_code
_entity_poly.pdbx_strand_id
1 'polypeptide(L)'
;MAGNDGKILVADLPMMYPSDFLRFEKEGGVWGRQWYVRRKQLTFALTTATLSTALGSMYIISRRNTRLVLFSTFAGFTILGFCIGSALSSIIYTNVASNKETSMMRRVWWAKECAKNWDYSQVNEGMWKAKYPHATFPKKAWE
;
A
#
# COMPACT_ATOMS: atom_id res chain seq x y z
N MET A 1 -15.55 -11.14 14.90
CA MET A 1 -16.59 -12.07 15.39
C MET A 1 -16.16 -12.50 16.78
N ALA A 2 -16.84 -12.00 17.82
CA ALA A 2 -16.57 -12.40 19.20
C ALA A 2 -17.36 -13.68 19.48
N GLY A 3 -16.71 -14.72 20.02
CA GLY A 3 -17.40 -15.89 20.55
C GLY A 3 -18.22 -15.51 21.80
N ASN A 4 -19.26 -16.28 22.09
CA ASN A 4 -20.33 -16.05 23.07
C ASN A 4 -19.92 -15.65 24.52
N ASP A 5 -18.63 -15.64 24.88
CA ASP A 5 -18.15 -15.36 26.24
C ASP A 5 -17.22 -14.14 26.35
N GLY A 6 -17.07 -13.31 25.31
CA GLY A 6 -16.15 -12.16 25.35
C GLY A 6 -14.65 -12.54 25.36
N LYS A 7 -14.33 -13.80 25.08
CA LYS A 7 -12.94 -14.29 24.96
C LYS A 7 -12.29 -13.71 23.70
N ILE A 8 -11.19 -12.97 23.87
CA ILE A 8 -10.42 -12.38 22.78
C ILE A 8 -9.49 -13.47 22.21
N LEU A 9 -9.78 -13.89 20.98
CA LEU A 9 -8.95 -14.80 20.20
C LEU A 9 -7.69 -14.08 19.73
N VAL A 10 -6.53 -14.48 20.26
CA VAL A 10 -5.21 -14.09 19.73
C VAL A 10 -4.56 -15.36 19.19
N ALA A 11 -4.57 -15.52 17.87
CA ALA A 11 -3.91 -16.61 17.19
C ALA A 11 -2.75 -16.05 16.35
N ASP A 12 -1.57 -16.69 16.44
CA ASP A 12 -0.46 -16.42 15.53
C ASP A 12 -0.82 -16.98 14.15
N LEU A 13 -1.32 -16.09 13.30
CA LEU A 13 -1.64 -16.41 11.91
C LEU A 13 -0.36 -16.74 11.14
N PRO A 14 -0.34 -17.79 10.31
CA PRO A 14 0.79 -18.07 9.44
C PRO A 14 1.04 -16.90 8.48
N MET A 15 2.25 -16.81 7.95
CA MET A 15 2.56 -15.82 6.92
C MET A 15 1.67 -16.05 5.68
N MET A 16 1.14 -14.95 5.13
CA MET A 16 0.38 -14.98 3.89
C MET A 16 1.33 -15.17 2.70
N TYR A 17 1.09 -16.18 1.86
CA TYR A 17 1.97 -16.50 0.73
C TYR A 17 1.65 -15.62 -0.50
N PRO A 18 2.58 -15.47 -1.47
CA PRO A 18 2.34 -14.73 -2.71
C PRO A 18 1.09 -15.18 -3.48
N SER A 19 0.75 -16.48 -3.45
CA SER A 19 -0.47 -17.03 -4.03
C SER A 19 -1.74 -16.48 -3.37
N ASP A 20 -1.73 -16.33 -2.05
CA ASP A 20 -2.87 -15.81 -1.27
C ASP A 20 -3.03 -14.30 -1.50
N PHE A 21 -1.94 -13.58 -1.73
CA PHE A 21 -1.99 -12.17 -2.16
C PHE A 21 -2.72 -11.99 -3.49
N LEU A 22 -2.41 -12.85 -4.47
CA LEU A 22 -3.10 -12.83 -5.75
C LEU A 22 -4.57 -13.21 -5.61
N ARG A 23 -4.90 -14.12 -4.68
CA ARG A 23 -6.28 -14.52 -4.43
C ARG A 23 -7.09 -13.42 -3.74
N PHE A 24 -6.51 -12.76 -2.74
CA PHE A 24 -7.07 -11.57 -2.10
C PHE A 24 -7.38 -10.50 -3.14
N GLU A 25 -6.46 -10.23 -4.07
CA GLU A 25 -6.67 -9.30 -5.18
C GLU A 25 -7.88 -9.65 -6.05
N LYS A 26 -8.05 -10.93 -6.39
CA LYS A 26 -9.17 -11.41 -7.22
C LYS A 26 -10.51 -11.40 -6.49
N GLU A 27 -10.54 -11.77 -5.22
CA GLU A 27 -11.78 -11.96 -4.45
C GLU A 27 -12.33 -10.66 -3.84
N GLY A 28 -11.50 -9.64 -3.65
CA GLY A 28 -11.95 -8.39 -3.05
C GLY A 28 -10.86 -7.35 -2.82
N GLY A 29 -9.72 -7.47 -3.52
CA GLY A 29 -8.57 -6.63 -3.26
C GLY A 29 -8.79 -5.21 -3.75
N VAL A 30 -8.73 -4.29 -2.80
CA VAL A 30 -8.69 -2.85 -3.08
C VAL A 30 -7.32 -2.43 -3.64
N TRP A 31 -6.32 -3.29 -3.53
CA TRP A 31 -4.93 -2.94 -3.80
C TRP A 31 -4.61 -2.74 -5.28
N GLY A 32 -5.13 -3.58 -6.19
CA GLY A 32 -5.00 -3.36 -7.63
C GLY A 32 -5.64 -2.04 -8.07
N ARG A 33 -6.82 -1.70 -7.53
CA ARG A 33 -7.50 -0.42 -7.79
C ARG A 33 -6.73 0.76 -7.18
N GLN A 34 -6.25 0.62 -5.95
CA GLN A 34 -5.45 1.65 -5.27
C GLN A 34 -4.14 1.90 -6.00
N TRP A 35 -3.49 0.87 -6.51
CA TRP A 35 -2.26 0.98 -7.27
C TRP A 35 -2.48 1.67 -8.63
N TYR A 36 -3.59 1.36 -9.30
CA TYR A 36 -3.99 2.07 -10.52
C TYR A 36 -4.24 3.56 -10.27
N VAL A 37 -4.95 3.91 -9.18
CA VAL A 37 -5.16 5.30 -8.77
C VAL A 37 -3.83 6.00 -8.45
N ARG A 38 -2.93 5.34 -7.72
CA ARG A 38 -1.59 5.88 -7.43
C ARG A 38 -0.75 6.10 -8.68
N ARG A 39 -0.84 5.20 -9.66
CA ARG A 39 -0.20 5.39 -10.96
C ARG A 39 -0.72 6.66 -11.63
N LYS A 40 -2.04 6.88 -11.64
CA LYS A 40 -2.63 8.12 -12.17
C LYS A 40 -2.15 9.37 -11.44
N GLN A 41 -2.12 9.32 -10.11
CA GLN A 41 -1.61 10.43 -9.29
C GLN A 41 -0.15 10.76 -9.62
N LEU A 42 0.71 9.74 -9.68
CA LEU A 42 2.12 9.89 -10.04
C LEU A 42 2.32 10.40 -11.46
N THR A 43 1.56 9.88 -12.43
CA THR A 43 1.64 10.37 -13.80
C THR A 43 1.25 11.83 -13.88
N PHE A 44 0.21 12.25 -13.15
CA PHE A 44 -0.20 13.65 -13.10
C PHE A 44 0.83 14.56 -12.41
N ALA A 45 1.42 14.10 -11.30
CA ALA A 45 2.49 14.83 -10.62
C ALA A 45 3.73 14.99 -11.51
N LEU A 46 4.07 13.97 -12.30
CA LEU A 46 5.16 14.04 -13.26
C LEU A 46 4.84 14.97 -14.43
N THR A 47 3.63 14.94 -14.99
CA THR A 47 3.26 15.83 -16.10
C THR A 47 3.24 17.30 -15.68
N THR A 48 2.77 17.58 -14.47
CA THR A 48 2.80 18.95 -13.91
C THR A 48 4.23 19.39 -13.59
N ALA A 49 5.09 18.50 -13.08
CA ALA A 49 6.51 18.77 -12.90
C ALA A 49 7.19 19.11 -14.24
N THR A 50 7.00 18.30 -15.28
CA THR A 50 7.62 18.53 -16.59
C THR A 50 7.12 19.83 -17.23
N LEU A 51 5.83 20.15 -17.12
CA LEU A 51 5.27 21.42 -17.60
C LEU A 51 5.87 22.62 -16.84
N SER A 52 5.96 22.54 -15.51
CA SER A 52 6.57 23.59 -14.69
C SER A 52 8.03 23.83 -15.07
N THR A 53 8.79 22.75 -15.24
CA THR A 53 10.20 22.82 -15.63
C THR A 53 10.38 23.37 -17.05
N ALA A 54 9.53 22.99 -18.00
CA ALA A 54 9.55 23.52 -19.36
C ALA A 54 9.29 25.03 -19.37
N LEU A 55 8.24 25.49 -18.68
CA LEU A 55 7.90 26.91 -18.57
C LEU A 55 8.99 27.72 -17.85
N GLY A 56 9.53 27.19 -16.75
CA GLY A 56 10.63 27.82 -16.02
C GLY A 56 11.91 27.92 -16.86
N SER A 57 12.22 26.89 -17.65
CA SER A 57 13.36 26.89 -18.57
C SER A 57 13.18 27.93 -19.68
N MET A 58 11.98 28.02 -20.29
CA MET A 58 11.67 29.04 -21.29
C MET A 58 11.78 30.45 -20.73
N TYR A 59 11.32 30.69 -19.50
CA TYR A 59 11.42 31.98 -18.82
C TYR A 59 12.89 32.42 -18.66
N ILE A 60 13.77 31.50 -18.26
CA ILE A 60 15.19 31.79 -18.05
C ILE A 60 15.93 32.06 -19.36
N ILE A 61 15.60 31.31 -20.41
CA ILE A 61 16.15 31.52 -21.75
C ILE A 61 15.72 32.90 -22.29
N SER A 62 14.45 33.27 -22.09
CA SER A 62 13.91 34.58 -22.50
C SER A 62 14.65 35.74 -21.81
N ARG A 63 15.05 35.57 -20.54
CA ARG A 63 15.85 36.54 -19.78
C ARG A 63 17.34 36.58 -20.17
N ARG A 64 17.79 35.77 -21.15
CA ARG A 64 19.20 35.63 -21.56
C ARG A 64 20.16 35.32 -20.40
N ASN A 65 19.68 34.58 -19.40
CA ASN A 65 20.51 34.16 -18.26
C ASN A 65 21.56 33.12 -18.67
N THR A 66 22.60 32.96 -17.85
CA THR A 66 23.66 31.97 -18.09
C THR A 66 23.12 30.54 -17.95
N ARG A 67 23.72 29.60 -18.69
CA ARG A 67 23.36 28.17 -18.63
C ARG A 67 23.47 27.57 -17.22
N LEU A 68 24.34 28.14 -16.38
CA LEU A 68 24.53 27.74 -14.99
C LEU A 68 23.28 28.04 -14.14
N VAL A 69 22.63 29.20 -14.36
CA VAL A 69 21.36 29.56 -13.72
C VAL A 69 20.22 28.65 -14.21
N LEU A 70 20.22 28.27 -15.49
CA LEU A 70 19.24 27.33 -16.02
C LEU A 70 19.35 25.95 -15.36
N PHE A 71 20.58 25.46 -15.16
CA PHE A 71 20.80 24.18 -14.49
C PHE A 71 20.37 24.19 -13.02
N SER A 72 20.69 25.26 -12.27
CA SER A 72 20.34 25.34 -10.84
C SER A 72 18.83 25.46 -10.61
N THR A 73 18.14 26.20 -11.46
CA THR A 73 16.68 26.43 -11.36
C THR A 73 15.86 25.28 -11.93
N PHE A 74 16.41 24.47 -12.83
CA PHE A 74 15.75 23.27 -13.37
C PHE A 74 15.26 22.34 -12.26
N ALA A 75 16.12 22.06 -11.28
CA ALA A 75 15.74 21.25 -10.11
C ALA A 75 14.64 21.94 -9.28
N GLY A 76 14.75 23.25 -9.08
CA GLY A 76 13.75 24.04 -8.35
C GLY A 76 12.36 23.97 -8.95
N PHE A 77 12.23 24.22 -10.26
CA PHE A 77 10.93 24.14 -10.96
C PHE A 77 10.38 22.72 -10.99
N THR A 78 11.25 21.71 -11.14
CA THR A 78 10.81 20.31 -11.15
C THR A 78 10.23 19.90 -9.79
N ILE A 79 10.91 20.25 -8.70
CA ILE A 79 10.44 19.94 -7.34
C ILE A 79 9.15 20.69 -7.03
N LEU A 80 9.08 21.99 -7.32
CA LEU A 80 7.87 22.79 -7.12
C LEU A 80 6.69 22.24 -7.91
N GLY A 81 6.87 21.97 -9.20
CA GLY A 81 5.85 21.40 -10.06
C GLY A 81 5.39 20.03 -9.57
N PHE A 82 6.32 19.19 -9.10
CA PHE A 82 5.98 17.89 -8.52
C PHE A 82 5.19 18.00 -7.21
N CYS A 83 5.52 18.94 -6.33
CA CYS A 83 4.79 19.19 -5.09
C CYS A 83 3.36 19.67 -5.36
N ILE A 84 3.20 20.64 -6.26
CA ILE A 84 1.87 21.16 -6.67
C ILE A 84 1.07 20.04 -7.34
N GLY A 85 1.70 19.31 -8.26
CA GLY A 85 1.14 18.16 -8.94
C GLY A 85 0.66 17.08 -8.00
N SER A 86 1.47 16.73 -7.02
CA SER A 86 1.14 15.72 -6.01
C SER A 86 -0.06 16.15 -5.17
N ALA A 87 -0.08 17.40 -4.69
CA ALA A 87 -1.21 17.94 -3.93
C ALA A 87 -2.50 17.90 -4.76
N LEU A 88 -2.46 18.40 -6.00
CA LEU A 88 -3.64 18.47 -6.86
C LEU A 88 -4.12 17.08 -7.32
N SER A 89 -3.19 16.17 -7.60
CA SER A 89 -3.50 14.80 -8.01
C SER A 89 -4.27 14.03 -6.94
N SER A 90 -3.99 14.29 -5.66
CA SER A 90 -4.67 13.66 -4.53
C SER A 90 -6.15 14.08 -4.40
N ILE A 91 -6.48 15.29 -4.87
CA ILE A 91 -7.85 15.82 -4.88
C ILE A 91 -8.61 15.24 -6.08
N ILE A 92 -7.98 15.21 -7.26
CA ILE A 92 -8.62 14.76 -8.51
C ILE A 92 -8.81 13.23 -8.52
N TYR A 93 -7.79 12.50 -8.07
CA TYR A 93 -7.80 11.04 -8.02
C TYR A 93 -7.86 10.60 -6.56
N THR A 94 -9.06 10.53 -5.99
CA THR A 94 -9.24 10.14 -4.59
C THR A 94 -8.77 8.71 -4.33
N ASN A 95 -8.09 8.51 -3.19
CA ASN A 95 -7.67 7.18 -2.78
C ASN A 95 -8.89 6.32 -2.46
N VAL A 96 -8.91 5.09 -2.99
CA VAL A 96 -10.01 4.12 -2.75
C VAL A 96 -10.07 3.68 -1.28
N ALA A 97 -8.92 3.58 -0.63
CA ALA A 97 -8.77 3.27 0.79
C ALA A 97 -7.43 3.80 1.31
N SER A 98 -7.37 4.11 2.60
CA SER A 98 -6.13 4.44 3.29
C SER A 98 -5.20 3.21 3.37
N ASN A 99 -3.89 3.42 3.44
CA ASN A 99 -2.92 2.34 3.69
C ASN A 99 -3.25 1.52 4.95
N LYS A 100 -3.76 2.20 5.99
CA LYS A 100 -4.18 1.53 7.22
C LYS A 100 -5.38 0.60 6.96
N GLU A 101 -6.38 1.10 6.26
CA GLU A 101 -7.59 0.34 5.91
C GLU A 101 -7.26 -0.85 5.01
N THR A 102 -6.42 -0.67 3.98
CA THR A 102 -6.03 -1.78 3.11
C THR A 102 -5.18 -2.82 3.83
N SER A 103 -4.34 -2.40 4.78
CA SER A 103 -3.61 -3.34 5.64
C SER A 103 -4.54 -4.13 6.57
N MET A 104 -5.58 -3.47 7.10
CA MET A 104 -6.59 -4.10 7.97
C MET A 104 -7.47 -5.07 7.18
N MET A 105 -7.97 -4.67 6.01
CA MET A 105 -8.76 -5.52 5.12
C MET A 105 -8.01 -6.81 4.76
N ARG A 106 -6.73 -6.69 4.43
CA ARG A 106 -5.85 -7.83 4.13
C ARG A 106 -5.69 -8.76 5.33
N ARG A 107 -5.41 -8.20 6.53
CA ARG A 107 -5.27 -8.99 7.76
C ARG A 107 -6.57 -9.70 8.14
N VAL A 108 -7.71 -9.02 8.01
CA VAL A 108 -9.03 -9.58 8.30
C VAL A 108 -9.40 -10.67 7.30
N TRP A 109 -9.17 -10.44 6.00
CA TRP A 109 -9.40 -11.47 4.98
C TRP A 109 -8.53 -12.69 5.23
N TRP A 110 -7.24 -12.50 5.55
CA TRP A 110 -6.34 -13.60 5.85
C TRP A 110 -6.76 -14.38 7.10
N ALA A 111 -7.14 -13.67 8.17
CA ALA A 111 -7.67 -14.31 9.38
C ALA A 111 -8.92 -15.15 9.08
N LYS A 112 -9.83 -14.64 8.22
CA LYS A 112 -11.03 -15.38 7.80
C LYS A 112 -10.67 -16.63 7.01
N GLU A 113 -9.70 -16.56 6.11
CA GLU A 113 -9.24 -17.73 5.35
C GLU A 113 -8.58 -18.78 6.24
N CYS A 114 -7.71 -18.38 7.17
CA CYS A 114 -7.13 -19.31 8.12
C CYS A 114 -8.18 -19.96 9.02
N ALA A 115 -9.21 -19.20 9.44
CA ALA A 115 -10.27 -19.70 10.31
C ALA A 115 -11.17 -20.77 9.67
N LYS A 116 -11.26 -20.83 8.33
CA LYS A 116 -12.07 -21.87 7.64
C LYS A 116 -11.56 -23.28 7.92
N ASN A 117 -10.24 -23.43 8.07
CA ASN A 117 -9.58 -24.71 8.26
C ASN A 117 -9.15 -24.93 9.72
N TRP A 118 -9.66 -24.11 10.65
CA TRP A 118 -9.36 -24.30 12.05
C TRP A 118 -10.19 -25.44 12.64
N ASP A 119 -9.49 -26.31 13.34
CA ASP A 119 -10.11 -27.37 14.11
C ASP A 119 -10.55 -26.83 15.48
N TYR A 120 -11.84 -26.56 15.61
CA TYR A 120 -12.45 -26.06 16.84
C TYR A 120 -12.49 -27.09 17.96
N SER A 121 -12.11 -28.35 17.72
CA SER A 121 -12.02 -29.37 18.78
C SER A 121 -10.83 -29.17 19.74
N GLN A 122 -9.88 -28.29 19.40
CA GLN A 122 -8.67 -28.00 20.20
C GLN A 122 -8.87 -26.98 21.33
N VAL A 123 -10.12 -26.65 21.70
CA VAL A 123 -10.44 -25.73 22.81
C VAL A 123 -10.19 -26.43 24.14
N ASN A 124 -9.03 -26.14 24.74
CA ASN A 124 -8.71 -26.61 26.08
C ASN A 124 -8.87 -25.48 27.10
N GLU A 125 -9.73 -25.71 28.11
CA GLU A 125 -9.80 -24.98 29.39
C GLU A 125 -9.60 -23.45 29.34
N GLY A 126 -10.34 -22.77 28.45
CA GLY A 126 -10.42 -21.29 28.45
C GLY A 126 -9.33 -20.54 27.68
N MET A 127 -8.34 -21.22 27.10
CA MET A 127 -7.39 -20.63 26.15
C MET A 127 -7.22 -21.52 24.92
N TRP A 128 -7.65 -21.02 23.76
CA TRP A 128 -7.49 -21.74 22.50
C TRP A 128 -6.11 -21.48 21.89
N LYS A 129 -5.18 -22.41 22.10
CA LYS A 129 -3.90 -22.47 21.38
C LYS A 129 -4.09 -23.20 20.05
N ALA A 130 -4.84 -22.62 19.12
CA ALA A 130 -4.99 -23.20 17.79
C ALA A 130 -3.67 -23.15 17.02
N LYS A 131 -3.13 -24.32 16.70
CA LYS A 131 -2.05 -24.44 15.71
C LYS A 131 -2.68 -24.65 14.35
N TYR A 132 -2.43 -23.74 13.40
CA TYR A 132 -2.93 -23.93 12.02
C TYR A 132 -2.40 -25.27 11.47
N PRO A 133 -3.28 -26.22 11.09
CA PRO A 133 -2.90 -27.62 10.88
C PRO A 133 -1.92 -27.84 9.72
N HIS A 134 -1.76 -26.85 8.82
CA HIS A 134 -0.86 -26.91 7.66
C HIS A 134 0.31 -25.93 7.70
N ALA A 135 0.54 -25.23 8.82
CA ALA A 135 1.68 -24.34 8.95
C ALA A 135 2.91 -25.13 9.45
N THR A 136 3.62 -25.79 8.55
CA THR A 136 5.06 -25.99 8.77
C THR A 136 5.70 -24.61 8.75
N PHE A 137 5.87 -24.02 9.93
CA PHE A 137 6.74 -22.86 10.07
C PHE A 137 8.09 -23.23 9.45
N PRO A 138 8.68 -22.38 8.57
CA PRO A 138 10.02 -22.63 8.10
C PRO A 138 10.91 -22.72 9.35
N LYS A 139 11.46 -23.91 9.61
CA LYS A 139 12.49 -24.07 10.62
C LYS A 139 13.59 -23.09 10.21
N LYS A 140 13.85 -22.08 11.05
CA LYS A 140 14.99 -21.19 10.84
C LYS A 140 16.20 -22.08 10.63
N ALA A 141 16.80 -22.02 9.45
CA ALA A 141 18.04 -22.69 9.12
C ALA A 141 19.23 -21.93 9.74
N TRP A 142 19.20 -21.76 11.07
CA TRP A 142 20.28 -21.17 11.85
C TRP A 142 20.32 -21.84 13.24
N GLU A 143 20.74 -23.10 13.25
CA GLU A 143 21.58 -23.72 14.28
C GLU A 143 22.62 -24.58 13.58
#